data_AF-A0A1L7SP55-F1
#
_entry.id   AF-A0A1L7SP55-F1
#
_cell.length_a   1.000
_cell.length_b   1.000
_cell.length_c   1.000
_cell.angle_alpha   90.00
_cell.angle_beta   90.00
_cell.angle_gamma   90.00
#
_symmetry.space_group_name_H-M   'P 1'
#
loop_
_entity.id
_entity.type
_entity.pdbx_description
1 polymer ?
#
loop_
_entity_poly.entity_id
_entity_poly.type
_entity_poly.pdbx_seq_one_letter_code
_entity_poly.pdbx_strand_id
1 'polypeptide(L)'
;MESTNRFMIGVFGPTGAGKTKLGASVAKSVHGQVISVDSLQCYSPGSIITAKPSPEETDGIDHHMIGYLEADEEPTNFVGEAIERLEKLCDHGIIPVVVGGSTSLTLPLLQDAFNHGWRMAAITLLPHQSTYLSNIASRLDDMVEAGLMQELSGLKFLEDKYLNGKPSFQKGIWKAIGYQELYPYLEAQRIGGQCDQLLKTGLASMKENTFQYGMTQLGWIRQTLCSFLHAQKIANMSLTVVDKTSWVSDVEKPAIRMASDFYHASASISFRFINGPKPRILCIFGGSSSGNEPAHIEAARSLGRVCHENSMKLVYGGGTTGMMGAIASTLVELSGPDAVHGIIPEALLKYEAKESGGRPKDSAYARYGKRTVVQDMHTRKRLMIQEVIDGGEGSGFVGLSGGYGTLEELFEVITWHQLGIHDRGVCLLNTGGFFDGLVDWLGNVVQKGFIGLEDAAILNIASTAEGVVKCLDHKPSFSRKGELDWV
;
A
#
# COMPACT_ATOMS: atom_id res chain seq x y z
N MET A 1 -21.68 0.36 15.15
CA MET A 1 -21.19 -0.65 14.20
C MET A 1 -19.77 -0.97 14.65
N GLU A 2 -19.54 -2.17 15.18
CA GLU A 2 -18.22 -2.60 15.62
C GLU A 2 -17.24 -2.45 14.46
N SER A 3 -16.11 -1.79 14.71
CA SER A 3 -15.06 -1.66 13.70
C SER A 3 -14.52 -3.05 13.38
N THR A 4 -14.84 -3.59 12.20
CA THR A 4 -14.25 -4.84 11.73
C THR A 4 -12.73 -4.65 11.64
N ASN A 5 -11.99 -5.45 12.41
CA ASN A 5 -10.54 -5.38 12.45
C ASN A 5 -9.97 -6.02 11.18
N ARG A 6 -9.88 -5.23 10.10
CA ARG A 6 -9.30 -5.65 8.81
C ARG A 6 -7.80 -5.89 8.93
N PHE A 7 -7.45 -7.10 9.36
CA PHE A 7 -6.06 -7.54 9.51
C PHE A 7 -5.87 -8.90 8.83
N MET A 8 -4.79 -9.02 8.05
CA MET A 8 -4.39 -10.25 7.37
C MET A 8 -2.92 -10.57 7.63
N ILE A 9 -2.55 -11.83 7.40
CA ILE A 9 -1.15 -12.27 7.46
C ILE A 9 -0.72 -12.74 6.07
N GLY A 10 0.42 -12.26 5.58
CA GLY A 10 0.99 -12.68 4.30
C GLY A 10 2.08 -13.73 4.49
N VAL A 11 2.05 -14.81 3.71
CA VAL A 11 3.11 -15.81 3.61
C VAL A 11 3.59 -15.88 2.16
N PHE A 12 4.77 -15.31 1.92
CA PHE A 12 5.35 -15.14 0.59
C PHE A 12 6.63 -15.94 0.43
N GLY A 13 7.00 -16.24 -0.81
CA GLY A 13 8.18 -17.05 -1.11
C GLY A 13 8.13 -17.63 -2.53
N PRO A 14 9.25 -18.12 -3.07
CA PRO A 14 9.25 -18.74 -4.38
C PRO A 14 8.62 -20.14 -4.33
N THR A 15 8.38 -20.74 -5.49
CA THR A 15 7.94 -22.14 -5.60
C THR A 15 8.92 -23.08 -4.89
N GLY A 16 8.40 -24.15 -4.28
CA GLY A 16 9.21 -25.11 -3.51
C GLY A 16 9.74 -24.63 -2.15
N ALA A 17 9.39 -23.42 -1.70
CA ALA A 17 9.84 -22.90 -0.39
C ALA A 17 9.01 -23.38 0.83
N GLY A 18 7.95 -24.16 0.62
CA GLY A 18 7.09 -24.66 1.72
C GLY A 18 5.97 -23.71 2.17
N LYS A 19 5.61 -22.72 1.33
CA LYS A 19 4.58 -21.71 1.64
C LYS A 19 3.24 -22.29 2.08
N THR A 20 2.74 -23.31 1.37
CA THR A 20 1.41 -23.89 1.61
C THR A 20 1.29 -24.44 3.02
N LYS A 21 2.22 -25.35 3.39
CA LYS A 21 2.31 -25.90 4.73
C LYS A 21 2.44 -24.82 5.80
N LEU A 22 3.31 -23.82 5.59
CA LEU A 22 3.47 -22.74 6.54
C LEU A 22 2.20 -21.89 6.69
N GLY A 23 1.53 -21.60 5.58
CA GLY A 23 0.27 -20.85 5.55
C GLY A 23 -0.82 -21.52 6.39
N ALA A 24 -0.96 -22.85 6.26
CA ALA A 24 -1.87 -23.64 7.09
C ALA A 24 -1.48 -23.61 8.58
N SER A 25 -0.19 -23.83 8.91
CA SER A 25 0.28 -23.77 10.30
C SER A 25 0.03 -22.39 10.95
N VAL A 26 0.27 -21.31 10.19
CA VAL A 26 0.02 -19.93 10.63
C VAL A 26 -1.48 -19.69 10.80
N ALA A 27 -2.31 -20.06 9.83
CA ALA A 27 -3.77 -19.91 9.90
C ALA A 27 -4.34 -20.64 11.12
N LYS A 28 -3.91 -21.88 11.36
CA LYS A 28 -4.30 -22.67 12.52
C LYS A 28 -3.99 -21.98 13.85
N SER A 29 -2.86 -21.27 13.95
CA SER A 29 -2.48 -20.56 15.19
C SER A 29 -3.29 -19.30 15.49
N VAL A 30 -3.94 -18.70 14.49
CA VAL A 30 -4.64 -17.40 14.62
C VAL A 30 -6.14 -17.48 14.35
N HIS A 31 -6.72 -18.69 14.38
CA HIS A 31 -8.12 -18.93 13.97
C HIS A 31 -8.42 -18.37 12.56
N GLY A 32 -7.47 -18.55 11.65
CA GLY A 32 -7.51 -18.04 10.30
C GLY A 32 -7.85 -19.09 9.24
N GLN A 33 -8.00 -18.61 8.01
CA GLN A 33 -8.17 -19.41 6.80
C GLN A 33 -7.28 -18.89 5.68
N VAL A 34 -6.91 -19.76 4.74
CA VAL A 34 -5.93 -19.41 3.69
C VAL A 34 -6.63 -18.85 2.46
N ILE A 35 -6.08 -17.76 1.90
CA ILE A 35 -6.41 -17.28 0.56
C ILE A 35 -5.19 -17.53 -0.33
N SER A 36 -5.33 -18.42 -1.32
CA SER A 36 -4.25 -18.70 -2.26
C SER A 36 -4.07 -17.57 -3.27
N VAL A 37 -2.82 -17.19 -3.52
CA VAL A 37 -2.41 -16.22 -4.55
C VAL A 37 -1.44 -16.90 -5.52
N ASP A 38 -2.00 -17.83 -6.28
CA ASP A 38 -1.34 -18.57 -7.34
C ASP A 38 -2.23 -18.61 -8.58
N SER A 39 -1.68 -18.27 -9.74
CA SER A 39 -2.42 -18.17 -10.99
C SER A 39 -2.84 -19.52 -11.57
N LEU A 40 -2.27 -20.64 -11.08
CA LEU A 40 -2.55 -21.99 -11.59
C LEU A 40 -3.40 -22.81 -10.62
N GLN A 41 -3.40 -22.51 -9.32
CA GLN A 41 -4.22 -23.27 -8.36
C GLN A 41 -5.74 -23.00 -8.50
N CYS A 42 -6.13 -21.96 -9.24
CA CYS A 42 -7.53 -21.63 -9.49
C CYS A 42 -8.28 -22.67 -10.34
N TYR A 43 -7.60 -23.48 -11.15
CA TYR A 43 -8.22 -24.50 -12.00
C TYR A 43 -8.66 -25.71 -11.19
N SER A 44 -9.85 -26.23 -11.42
CA SER A 44 -10.40 -27.45 -10.81
C SER A 44 -9.56 -28.70 -11.11
N PRO A 45 -9.16 -29.00 -12.37
CA PRO A 45 -8.25 -30.11 -12.66
C PRO A 45 -6.77 -29.81 -12.30
N GLY A 46 -5.89 -30.80 -12.45
CA GLY A 46 -4.44 -30.63 -12.32
C GLY A 46 -3.92 -30.32 -10.92
N SER A 47 -4.42 -31.01 -9.90
CA SER A 47 -4.04 -30.79 -8.50
C SER A 47 -2.55 -31.02 -8.24
N ILE A 48 -1.94 -32.03 -8.87
CA ILE A 48 -0.52 -32.36 -8.68
C ILE A 48 0.35 -31.35 -9.42
N ILE A 49 0.13 -31.15 -10.73
CA ILE A 49 0.96 -30.26 -11.57
C ILE A 49 0.93 -28.80 -11.08
N THR A 50 -0.20 -28.32 -10.57
CA THR A 50 -0.35 -26.97 -10.01
C THR A 50 -0.01 -26.89 -8.53
N ALA A 51 0.36 -28.04 -7.93
CA ALA A 51 0.70 -28.20 -6.53
C ALA A 51 -0.30 -27.54 -5.59
N LYS A 52 -1.58 -27.91 -5.76
CA LYS A 52 -2.61 -27.57 -4.80
C LYS A 52 -2.30 -28.21 -3.45
N PRO A 53 -2.75 -27.58 -2.34
CA PRO A 53 -2.56 -28.13 -1.01
C PRO A 53 -3.13 -29.54 -0.92
N SER A 54 -2.30 -30.49 -0.46
CA SER A 54 -2.79 -31.81 -0.07
C SER A 54 -3.57 -31.74 1.26
N PRO A 55 -4.46 -32.70 1.56
CA PRO A 55 -5.17 -32.74 2.85
C PRO A 55 -4.22 -32.67 4.06
N GLU A 56 -3.06 -33.34 3.98
CA GLU A 56 -2.03 -33.31 5.02
C GLU A 56 -1.42 -31.92 5.20
N GLU A 57 -1.18 -31.17 4.12
CA GLU A 57 -0.67 -29.80 4.19
C GLU A 57 -1.73 -28.81 4.66
N THR A 58 -3.01 -29.03 4.35
CA THR A 58 -4.08 -28.13 4.82
C THR A 58 -4.32 -28.26 6.32
N ASP A 59 -4.04 -29.42 6.91
CA ASP A 59 -4.25 -29.71 8.34
C ASP A 59 -5.66 -29.28 8.83
N GLY A 60 -6.67 -29.47 7.98
CA GLY A 60 -8.07 -29.13 8.24
C GLY A 60 -8.42 -27.63 8.12
N ILE A 61 -7.50 -26.79 7.66
CA ILE A 61 -7.74 -25.36 7.40
C ILE A 61 -8.34 -25.17 6.01
N ASP A 62 -9.44 -24.43 5.92
CA ASP A 62 -10.05 -24.08 4.65
C ASP A 62 -9.11 -23.20 3.80
N HIS A 63 -9.05 -23.53 2.51
CA HIS A 63 -8.29 -22.78 1.51
C HIS A 63 -9.24 -22.24 0.44
N HIS A 64 -9.16 -20.93 0.21
CA HIS A 64 -9.95 -20.18 -0.77
C HIS A 64 -9.14 -19.87 -2.02
N MET A 65 -9.83 -19.49 -3.10
CA MET A 65 -9.25 -19.18 -4.41
C MET A 65 -8.53 -20.37 -5.08
N ILE A 66 -8.98 -21.59 -4.79
CA ILE A 66 -8.46 -22.84 -5.36
C ILE A 66 -9.60 -23.58 -6.06
N GLY A 67 -9.33 -24.09 -7.26
CA GLY A 67 -10.20 -25.06 -7.95
C GLY A 67 -11.58 -24.56 -8.38
N TYR A 68 -11.76 -23.25 -8.60
CA TYR A 68 -13.04 -22.65 -8.97
C TYR A 68 -13.23 -22.43 -10.48
N LEU A 69 -12.18 -22.60 -11.29
CA LEU A 69 -12.23 -22.47 -12.76
C LEU A 69 -12.17 -23.83 -13.45
N GLU A 70 -12.85 -23.96 -14.59
CA GLU A 70 -12.72 -25.10 -15.49
C GLU A 70 -11.39 -25.04 -16.28
N ALA A 71 -11.01 -26.16 -16.93
CA ALA A 71 -9.68 -26.35 -17.52
C ALA A 71 -9.26 -25.28 -18.54
N ASP A 72 -10.19 -24.76 -19.33
CA ASP A 72 -9.96 -23.81 -20.43
C ASP A 72 -10.44 -22.38 -20.15
N GLU A 73 -10.95 -22.14 -18.94
CA GLU A 73 -11.36 -20.82 -18.49
C GLU A 73 -10.14 -19.93 -18.18
N GLU A 74 -10.39 -18.64 -18.00
CA GLU A 74 -9.37 -17.66 -17.62
C GLU A 74 -9.91 -16.80 -16.49
N PRO A 75 -9.10 -16.50 -15.45
CA PRO A 75 -9.53 -15.61 -14.38
C PRO A 75 -9.76 -14.21 -14.95
N THR A 76 -11.01 -13.73 -14.90
CA THR A 76 -11.38 -12.39 -15.42
C THR A 76 -11.19 -11.29 -14.38
N ASN A 77 -11.41 -11.60 -13.09
CA ASN A 77 -11.28 -10.64 -11.99
C ASN A 77 -10.76 -11.29 -10.68
N PHE A 78 -9.55 -11.86 -10.72
CA PHE A 78 -8.96 -12.51 -9.55
C PHE A 78 -8.89 -11.58 -8.32
N VAL A 79 -8.49 -10.31 -8.51
CA VAL A 79 -8.30 -9.36 -7.41
C VAL A 79 -9.63 -9.05 -6.72
N GLY A 80 -10.67 -8.71 -7.47
CA GLY A 80 -11.98 -8.43 -6.90
C GLY A 80 -12.57 -9.62 -6.15
N GLU A 81 -12.46 -10.83 -6.70
CA GLU A 81 -12.93 -12.05 -6.04
C GLU A 81 -12.15 -12.34 -4.75
N ALA A 82 -10.83 -12.18 -4.76
CA ALA A 82 -10.00 -12.37 -3.57
C ALA A 82 -10.33 -11.35 -2.46
N ILE A 83 -10.62 -10.10 -2.83
CA ILE A 83 -11.05 -9.05 -1.89
C ILE A 83 -12.42 -9.35 -1.29
N GLU A 84 -13.36 -9.83 -2.09
CA GLU A 84 -14.66 -10.28 -1.58
C GLU A 84 -14.51 -11.43 -0.57
N ARG A 85 -13.57 -12.36 -0.81
CA ARG A 85 -13.25 -13.43 0.15
C ARG A 85 -12.61 -12.89 1.41
N LEU A 86 -11.69 -11.94 1.30
CA LEU A 86 -11.07 -11.26 2.44
C LEU A 86 -12.13 -10.63 3.35
N GLU A 87 -13.04 -9.82 2.79
CA GLU A 87 -14.12 -9.17 3.57
C GLU A 87 -15.06 -10.20 4.20
N LYS A 88 -15.48 -11.24 3.45
CA LYS A 88 -16.33 -12.31 4.00
C LYS A 88 -15.68 -13.00 5.19
N LEU A 89 -14.38 -13.31 5.14
CA LEU A 89 -13.70 -13.93 6.29
C LEU A 89 -13.65 -12.96 7.48
N CYS A 90 -13.36 -11.69 7.24
CA CYS A 90 -13.34 -10.65 8.27
C CYS A 90 -14.70 -10.51 8.98
N ASP A 91 -15.79 -10.52 8.22
CA ASP A 91 -17.17 -10.42 8.73
C ASP A 91 -17.53 -11.59 9.66
N HIS A 92 -16.90 -12.75 9.48
CA HIS A 92 -17.05 -13.93 10.35
C HIS A 92 -16.00 -14.00 11.47
N GLY A 93 -15.18 -12.96 11.65
CA GLY A 93 -14.12 -12.92 12.65
C GLY A 93 -12.95 -13.87 12.36
N ILE A 94 -12.81 -14.33 11.10
CA ILE A 94 -11.75 -15.22 10.66
C ILE A 94 -10.60 -14.39 10.09
N ILE A 95 -9.37 -14.67 10.52
CA ILE A 95 -8.18 -13.97 10.03
C ILE A 95 -7.77 -14.52 8.66
N PRO A 96 -7.70 -13.72 7.60
CA PRO A 96 -7.19 -14.20 6.33
C PRO A 96 -5.67 -14.35 6.35
N VAL A 97 -5.20 -15.50 5.86
CA VAL A 97 -3.79 -15.77 5.61
C VAL A 97 -3.57 -15.85 4.11
N VAL A 98 -2.99 -14.80 3.55
CA VAL A 98 -2.71 -14.67 2.11
C VAL A 98 -1.42 -15.42 1.80
N VAL A 99 -1.50 -16.49 1.01
CA VAL A 99 -0.36 -17.39 0.73
C VAL A 99 -0.08 -17.39 -0.77
N GLY A 100 1.13 -16.99 -1.18
CA GLY A 100 1.45 -17.02 -2.60
C GLY A 100 2.82 -16.52 -3.00
N GLY A 101 3.07 -16.59 -4.30
CA GLY A 101 4.31 -16.10 -4.93
C GLY A 101 4.10 -15.62 -6.35
N SER A 102 2.84 -15.49 -6.80
CA SER A 102 2.55 -15.01 -8.15
C SER A 102 2.97 -13.55 -8.28
N THR A 103 3.94 -13.29 -9.14
CA THR A 103 4.49 -11.94 -9.36
C THR A 103 3.45 -11.00 -9.99
N SER A 104 2.46 -11.53 -10.71
CA SER A 104 1.40 -10.76 -11.37
C SER A 104 0.16 -10.53 -10.50
N LEU A 105 -0.12 -11.38 -9.51
CA LEU A 105 -1.34 -11.29 -8.69
C LEU A 105 -1.09 -10.68 -7.31
N THR A 106 0.09 -10.92 -6.73
CA THR A 106 0.36 -10.56 -5.32
C THR A 106 0.29 -9.04 -5.09
N LEU A 107 0.98 -8.23 -5.89
CA LEU A 107 0.97 -6.77 -5.68
C LEU A 107 -0.39 -6.12 -5.95
N PRO A 108 -1.09 -6.41 -7.07
CA PRO A 108 -2.42 -5.87 -7.29
C PRO A 108 -3.39 -6.17 -6.15
N LEU A 109 -3.39 -7.41 -5.64
CA LEU A 109 -4.21 -7.79 -4.49
C LEU A 109 -3.86 -6.98 -3.24
N LEU A 110 -2.57 -6.84 -2.91
CA LEU A 110 -2.15 -6.09 -1.73
C LEU A 110 -2.48 -4.60 -1.84
N GLN A 111 -2.27 -4.00 -3.02
CA GLN A 111 -2.62 -2.60 -3.27
C GLN A 111 -4.12 -2.36 -3.07
N ASP A 112 -4.96 -3.21 -3.66
CA ASP A 112 -6.41 -3.08 -3.54
C ASP A 112 -6.88 -3.31 -2.10
N ALA A 113 -6.33 -4.32 -1.41
CA ALA A 113 -6.64 -4.58 0.00
C ALA A 113 -6.28 -3.37 0.87
N PHE A 114 -5.10 -2.75 0.67
CA PHE A 114 -4.70 -1.58 1.46
C PHE A 114 -5.55 -0.34 1.16
N ASN A 115 -6.03 -0.18 -0.07
CA ASN A 115 -7.01 0.85 -0.41
C ASN A 115 -8.34 0.65 0.34
N HIS A 116 -8.72 -0.60 0.60
CA HIS A 116 -9.88 -0.97 1.43
C HIS A 116 -9.58 -0.93 2.95
N GLY A 117 -8.41 -0.42 3.36
CA GLY A 117 -8.04 -0.22 4.75
C GLY A 117 -7.52 -1.47 5.46
N TRP A 118 -7.18 -2.53 4.71
CA TRP A 118 -6.55 -3.72 5.28
C TRP A 118 -5.17 -3.43 5.85
N ARG A 119 -4.85 -4.12 6.93
CA ARG A 119 -3.55 -4.11 7.58
C ARG A 119 -2.91 -5.49 7.46
N MET A 120 -1.58 -5.53 7.49
CA MET A 120 -0.84 -6.75 7.24
C MET A 120 0.38 -6.90 8.15
N ALA A 121 0.68 -8.14 8.52
CA ALA A 121 2.02 -8.61 8.85
C ALA A 121 2.46 -9.63 7.80
N ALA A 122 3.73 -9.60 7.38
CA ALA A 122 4.24 -10.45 6.32
C ALA A 122 5.37 -11.37 6.82
N ILE A 123 5.40 -12.58 6.27
CA ILE A 123 6.44 -13.57 6.45
C ILE A 123 6.93 -13.93 5.05
N THR A 124 8.23 -13.76 4.81
CA THR A 124 8.86 -14.02 3.51
C THR A 124 9.85 -15.18 3.63
N LEU A 125 9.60 -16.26 2.91
CA LEU A 125 10.47 -17.42 2.83
C LEU A 125 11.56 -17.24 1.78
N LEU A 126 12.81 -17.38 2.21
CA LEU A 126 14.00 -17.22 1.40
C LEU A 126 14.80 -18.53 1.41
N PRO A 127 14.66 -19.40 0.39
CA PRO A 127 15.45 -20.62 0.32
C PRO A 127 16.94 -20.32 0.22
N HIS A 128 17.72 -21.12 0.93
CA HIS A 128 19.17 -21.06 0.89
C HIS A 128 19.68 -21.54 -0.47
N GLN A 129 20.65 -20.81 -1.06
CA GLN A 129 21.09 -21.07 -2.44
C GLN A 129 21.61 -22.49 -2.66
N SER A 130 22.29 -23.06 -1.66
CA SER A 130 22.88 -24.40 -1.78
C SER A 130 21.87 -25.54 -1.78
N THR A 131 20.66 -25.32 -1.24
CA THR A 131 19.64 -26.37 -1.07
C THR A 131 18.41 -26.13 -1.94
N TYR A 132 18.30 -24.98 -2.60
CA TYR A 132 17.10 -24.65 -3.35
C TYR A 132 16.83 -25.60 -4.52
N LEU A 133 17.87 -25.94 -5.29
CA LEU A 133 17.75 -26.88 -6.41
C LEU A 133 17.37 -28.29 -5.92
N SER A 134 17.93 -28.76 -4.80
CA SER A 134 17.56 -30.06 -4.23
C SER A 134 16.13 -30.07 -3.71
N ASN A 135 15.63 -28.96 -3.17
CA ASN A 135 14.24 -28.84 -2.71
C ASN A 135 13.25 -28.94 -3.87
N ILE A 136 13.55 -28.30 -5.01
CA ILE A 136 12.74 -28.43 -6.23
C ILE A 136 12.81 -29.84 -6.80
N ALA A 137 13.98 -30.47 -6.78
CA ALA A 137 14.15 -31.85 -7.24
C ALA A 137 13.29 -32.83 -6.41
N SER A 138 13.42 -32.79 -5.08
CA SER A 138 12.63 -33.63 -4.18
C SER A 138 11.13 -33.45 -4.40
N ARG A 139 10.68 -32.21 -4.62
CA ARG A 139 9.27 -31.95 -4.90
C ARG A 139 8.81 -32.60 -6.22
N LEU A 140 9.64 -32.59 -7.26
CA LEU A 140 9.29 -33.25 -8.52
C LEU A 140 9.17 -34.76 -8.33
N ASP A 141 10.08 -35.34 -7.55
CA ASP A 141 10.02 -36.78 -7.21
C ASP A 141 8.71 -37.09 -6.47
N ASP A 142 8.35 -36.28 -5.46
CA ASP A 142 7.09 -36.40 -4.72
C ASP A 142 5.87 -36.28 -5.67
N MET A 143 5.90 -35.39 -6.67
CA MET A 143 4.83 -35.24 -7.67
C MET A 143 4.69 -36.48 -8.57
N VAL A 144 5.80 -37.05 -9.00
CA VAL A 144 5.79 -38.27 -9.82
C VAL A 144 5.22 -39.44 -9.02
N GLU A 145 5.63 -39.61 -7.76
CA GLU A 145 5.10 -40.63 -6.85
C GLU A 145 3.60 -40.45 -6.59
N ALA A 146 3.12 -39.20 -6.50
CA ALA A 146 1.70 -38.87 -6.35
C ALA A 146 0.85 -39.15 -7.60
N GLY A 147 1.47 -39.51 -8.74
CA GLY A 147 0.76 -39.88 -9.96
C GLY A 147 0.66 -38.76 -11.01
N LEU A 148 1.62 -37.82 -11.04
CA LEU A 148 1.69 -36.74 -12.04
C LEU A 148 1.44 -37.24 -13.47
N MET A 149 2.01 -38.38 -13.86
CA MET A 149 1.87 -38.90 -15.23
C MET A 149 0.43 -39.27 -15.59
N GLN A 150 -0.31 -39.81 -14.63
CA GLN A 150 -1.72 -40.15 -14.80
C GLN A 150 -2.56 -38.86 -14.94
N GLU A 151 -2.25 -37.85 -14.13
CA GLU A 151 -2.91 -36.54 -14.19
C GLU A 151 -2.67 -35.82 -15.51
N LEU A 152 -1.43 -35.82 -16.00
CA LEU A 152 -1.08 -35.21 -17.30
C LEU A 152 -1.80 -35.87 -18.47
N SER A 153 -1.96 -37.19 -18.43
CA SER A 153 -2.76 -37.93 -19.42
C SER A 153 -4.23 -37.48 -19.40
N GLY A 154 -4.78 -37.25 -18.21
CA GLY A 154 -6.13 -36.67 -18.05
C GLY A 154 -6.23 -35.25 -18.60
N LEU A 155 -5.23 -34.39 -18.33
CA LEU A 155 -5.18 -33.03 -18.88
C LEU A 155 -5.09 -33.02 -20.40
N LYS A 156 -4.41 -34.00 -21.01
CA LYS A 156 -4.35 -34.14 -22.47
C LYS A 156 -5.71 -34.50 -23.07
N PHE A 157 -6.49 -35.36 -22.41
CA PHE A 157 -7.86 -35.64 -22.84
C PHE A 157 -8.75 -34.38 -22.78
N LEU A 158 -8.60 -33.56 -21.73
CA LEU A 158 -9.31 -32.28 -21.62
C LEU A 158 -8.85 -31.29 -22.71
N GLU A 159 -7.56 -31.26 -23.05
CA GLU A 159 -7.04 -30.42 -24.13
C GLU A 159 -7.68 -30.78 -25.46
N ASP A 160 -7.73 -32.07 -25.80
CA ASP A 160 -8.33 -32.54 -27.03
C ASP A 160 -9.83 -32.17 -27.09
N LYS A 161 -10.52 -32.27 -25.95
CA LYS A 161 -11.93 -31.89 -25.79
C LYS A 161 -12.17 -30.39 -25.97
N TYR A 162 -11.40 -29.53 -25.30
CA TYR A 162 -11.68 -28.09 -25.24
C TYR A 162 -10.98 -27.27 -26.32
N LEU A 163 -9.82 -27.72 -26.81
CA LEU A 163 -9.01 -27.01 -27.81
C LEU A 163 -9.06 -27.64 -29.20
N ASN A 164 -9.95 -28.60 -29.44
CA ASN A 164 -10.12 -29.30 -30.73
C ASN A 164 -8.82 -29.89 -31.27
N GLY A 165 -7.98 -30.46 -30.39
CA GLY A 165 -6.69 -31.07 -30.75
C GLY A 165 -5.61 -30.08 -31.20
N LYS A 166 -5.79 -28.77 -30.97
CA LYS A 166 -4.74 -27.76 -31.16
C LYS A 166 -4.13 -27.40 -29.80
N PRO A 167 -2.92 -27.86 -29.47
CA PRO A 167 -2.32 -27.58 -28.17
C PRO A 167 -2.10 -26.08 -27.98
N SER A 168 -2.40 -25.59 -26.78
CA SER A 168 -2.11 -24.21 -26.37
C SER A 168 -1.47 -24.18 -24.99
N PHE A 169 -0.20 -23.79 -24.95
CA PHE A 169 0.57 -23.65 -23.70
C PHE A 169 0.44 -22.25 -23.07
N GLN A 170 -0.48 -21.43 -23.58
CA GLN A 170 -0.73 -20.06 -23.11
C GLN A 170 -2.16 -19.84 -22.63
N LYS A 171 -3.00 -20.89 -22.63
CA LYS A 171 -4.42 -20.84 -22.26
C LYS A 171 -4.73 -21.85 -21.15
N GLY A 172 -5.58 -21.45 -20.21
CA GLY A 172 -6.11 -22.29 -19.14
C GLY A 172 -5.04 -22.94 -18.29
N ILE A 173 -5.32 -24.16 -17.85
CA ILE A 173 -4.41 -24.94 -17.01
C ILE A 173 -3.13 -25.38 -17.75
N TRP A 174 -3.16 -25.46 -19.08
CA TRP A 174 -2.03 -25.95 -19.89
C TRP A 174 -0.83 -24.98 -19.94
N LYS A 175 -0.95 -23.82 -19.29
CA LYS A 175 0.18 -22.92 -18.97
C LYS A 175 1.10 -23.48 -17.88
N ALA A 176 0.65 -24.50 -17.14
CA ALA A 176 1.39 -25.02 -16.01
C ALA A 176 2.73 -25.63 -16.44
N ILE A 177 3.79 -25.24 -15.73
CA ILE A 177 5.13 -25.83 -15.87
C ILE A 177 5.02 -27.34 -15.63
N GLY A 178 5.51 -28.12 -16.58
CA GLY A 178 5.39 -29.58 -16.62
C GLY A 178 4.55 -30.05 -17.81
N TYR A 179 3.47 -29.35 -18.15
CA TYR A 179 2.58 -29.83 -19.23
C TYR A 179 3.24 -29.67 -20.61
N GLN A 180 3.79 -28.48 -20.91
CA GLN A 180 4.49 -28.25 -22.17
C GLN A 180 5.74 -29.13 -22.31
N GLU A 181 6.49 -29.31 -21.22
CA GLU A 181 7.72 -30.08 -21.17
C GLU A 181 7.49 -31.58 -21.37
N LEU A 182 6.38 -32.11 -20.85
CA LEU A 182 5.99 -33.52 -20.98
C LEU A 182 5.07 -33.76 -22.18
N TYR A 183 4.65 -32.73 -22.91
CA TYR A 183 3.78 -32.85 -24.08
C TYR A 183 4.30 -33.86 -25.14
N PRO A 184 5.60 -33.86 -25.51
CA PRO A 184 6.12 -34.87 -26.46
C PRO A 184 5.97 -36.31 -25.95
N TYR A 185 6.12 -36.53 -24.64
CA TYR A 185 5.89 -37.83 -24.01
C TYR A 185 4.40 -38.23 -24.10
N LEU A 186 3.47 -37.30 -23.83
CA LEU A 186 2.03 -37.56 -23.86
C LEU A 186 1.54 -37.92 -25.28
N GLU A 187 2.05 -37.23 -26.31
CA GLU A 187 1.74 -37.57 -27.71
C GLU A 187 2.30 -38.96 -28.09
N ALA A 188 3.56 -39.25 -27.72
CA ALA A 188 4.18 -40.54 -27.99
C ALA A 188 3.43 -41.69 -27.31
N GLN A 189 2.99 -41.49 -26.06
CA GLN A 189 2.23 -42.48 -25.29
C GLN A 189 0.89 -42.80 -25.97
N ARG A 190 0.19 -41.80 -26.51
CA ARG A 190 -1.09 -41.97 -27.21
C ARG A 190 -0.97 -42.83 -28.49
N ILE A 191 0.14 -42.68 -29.22
CA ILE A 191 0.38 -43.42 -30.47
C ILE A 191 1.19 -44.71 -30.28
N GLY A 192 1.49 -45.12 -29.05
CA GLY A 192 2.26 -46.32 -28.74
C GLY A 192 3.75 -46.25 -29.10
N GLY A 193 4.33 -45.05 -29.08
CA GLY A 193 5.73 -44.77 -29.40
C GLY A 193 6.71 -45.01 -28.24
N GLN A 194 8.01 -44.79 -28.50
CA GLN A 194 9.07 -44.96 -27.50
C GLN A 194 9.08 -43.80 -26.49
N CYS A 195 8.67 -44.08 -25.25
CA CYS A 195 8.37 -43.04 -24.26
C CYS A 195 9.52 -42.73 -23.29
N ASP A 196 10.41 -43.69 -23.01
CA ASP A 196 11.38 -43.58 -21.89
C ASP A 196 12.32 -42.37 -22.01
N GLN A 197 12.87 -42.14 -23.20
CA GLN A 197 13.79 -41.03 -23.43
C GLN A 197 13.06 -39.67 -23.38
N LEU A 198 11.83 -39.61 -23.89
CA LEU A 198 10.99 -38.41 -23.86
C LEU A 198 10.56 -38.06 -22.44
N LEU A 199 10.19 -39.06 -21.63
CA LEU A 199 9.87 -38.88 -20.22
C LEU A 199 11.06 -38.30 -19.45
N LYS A 200 12.24 -38.91 -19.61
CA LYS A 200 13.46 -38.46 -18.93
C LYS A 200 13.84 -37.03 -19.32
N THR A 201 13.67 -36.69 -20.59
CA THR A 201 13.98 -35.35 -21.11
C THR A 201 12.95 -34.31 -20.63
N GLY A 202 11.66 -34.66 -20.65
CA GLY A 202 10.57 -33.81 -20.15
C GLY A 202 10.68 -33.50 -18.67
N LEU A 203 10.96 -34.51 -17.82
CA LEU A 203 11.18 -34.31 -16.38
C LEU A 203 12.40 -33.43 -16.09
N ALA A 204 13.50 -33.62 -16.83
CA ALA A 204 14.68 -32.77 -16.70
C ALA A 204 14.39 -31.31 -17.09
N SER A 205 13.63 -31.11 -18.18
CA SER A 205 13.20 -29.77 -18.63
C SER A 205 12.26 -29.11 -17.62
N MET A 206 11.30 -29.86 -17.07
CA MET A 206 10.37 -29.37 -16.05
C MET A 206 11.12 -28.91 -14.80
N LYS A 207 12.12 -29.68 -14.36
CA LYS A 207 12.97 -29.33 -13.22
C LYS A 207 13.71 -28.02 -13.45
N GLU A 208 14.34 -27.87 -14.61
CA GLU A 208 15.08 -26.65 -14.97
C GLU A 208 14.15 -25.43 -15.04
N ASN A 209 13.02 -25.54 -15.74
CA ASN A 209 12.06 -24.44 -15.87
C ASN A 209 11.44 -24.05 -14.53
N THR A 210 11.15 -25.03 -13.65
CA THR A 210 10.68 -24.76 -12.29
C THR A 210 11.72 -24.01 -11.47
N PHE A 211 13.00 -24.37 -11.60
CA PHE A 211 14.10 -23.68 -10.93
C PHE A 211 14.25 -22.24 -11.44
N GLN A 212 14.24 -22.02 -12.76
CA GLN A 212 14.32 -20.68 -13.35
C GLN A 212 13.13 -19.79 -12.95
N TYR A 213 11.92 -20.36 -12.91
CA TYR A 213 10.75 -19.65 -12.40
C TYR A 213 10.91 -19.27 -10.93
N GLY A 214 11.38 -20.19 -10.10
CA GLY A 214 11.68 -19.94 -8.69
C GLY A 214 12.73 -18.84 -8.47
N MET A 215 13.78 -18.82 -9.28
CA MET A 215 14.82 -17.77 -9.27
C MET A 215 14.26 -16.41 -9.70
N THR A 216 13.37 -16.38 -10.70
CA THR A 216 12.66 -15.17 -11.13
C THR A 216 11.78 -14.63 -10.02
N GLN A 217 11.03 -15.50 -9.33
CA GLN A 217 10.24 -15.13 -8.16
C GLN A 217 11.14 -14.57 -7.03
N LEU A 218 12.30 -15.18 -6.77
CA LEU A 218 13.23 -14.69 -5.76
C LEU A 218 13.76 -13.29 -6.06
N GLY A 219 14.12 -13.03 -7.32
CA GLY A 219 14.52 -11.69 -7.77
C GLY A 219 13.41 -10.67 -7.52
N TRP A 220 12.19 -11.00 -7.96
CA TRP A 220 11.01 -10.16 -7.78
C TRP A 220 10.66 -9.93 -6.31
N ILE A 221 10.72 -10.97 -5.46
CA ILE A 221 10.46 -10.85 -4.01
C ILE A 221 11.44 -9.87 -3.38
N ARG A 222 12.74 -10.03 -3.67
CA ARG A 222 13.79 -9.20 -3.07
C ARG A 222 13.72 -7.74 -3.53
N GLN A 223 13.50 -7.51 -4.82
CA GLN A 223 13.59 -6.16 -5.40
C GLN A 223 12.26 -5.41 -5.39
N THR A 224 11.13 -6.12 -5.51
CA THR A 224 9.81 -5.52 -5.71
C THR A 224 8.94 -5.69 -4.47
N LEU A 225 8.68 -6.93 -4.04
CA LEU A 225 7.77 -7.19 -2.92
C LEU A 225 8.30 -6.61 -1.61
N CYS A 226 9.54 -6.93 -1.23
CA CYS A 226 10.13 -6.43 0.01
C CYS A 226 10.20 -4.89 0.04
N SER A 227 10.52 -4.27 -1.10
CA SER A 227 10.54 -2.80 -1.25
C SER A 227 9.15 -2.20 -1.05
N PHE A 228 8.12 -2.82 -1.64
CA PHE A 228 6.73 -2.41 -1.46
C PHE A 228 6.28 -2.55 0.00
N LEU A 229 6.53 -3.69 0.64
CA LEU A 229 6.19 -3.92 2.04
C LEU A 229 6.87 -2.89 2.96
N HIS A 230 8.14 -2.59 2.71
CA HIS A 230 8.87 -1.56 3.45
C HIS A 230 8.27 -0.16 3.25
N ALA A 231 7.95 0.22 2.01
CA ALA A 231 7.33 1.51 1.71
C ALA A 231 5.96 1.69 2.42
N GLN A 232 5.18 0.60 2.52
CA GLN A 232 3.92 0.55 3.26
C GLN A 232 4.10 0.41 4.79
N LYS A 233 5.34 0.44 5.30
CA LYS A 233 5.68 0.28 6.73
C LYS A 233 5.12 -1.02 7.34
N ILE A 234 5.07 -2.08 6.55
CA ILE A 234 4.61 -3.41 6.98
C ILE A 234 5.74 -4.14 7.68
N ALA A 235 5.41 -4.76 8.82
CA ALA A 235 6.33 -5.68 9.48
C ALA A 235 6.51 -6.94 8.61
N ASN A 236 7.72 -7.15 8.08
CA ASN A 236 8.07 -8.30 7.25
C ASN A 236 9.19 -9.11 7.90
N MET A 237 8.93 -10.36 8.29
CA MET A 237 9.95 -11.28 8.79
C MET A 237 10.45 -12.16 7.65
N SER A 238 11.73 -12.04 7.33
CA SER A 238 12.38 -12.93 6.36
C SER A 238 12.95 -14.16 7.06
N LEU A 239 12.53 -15.36 6.62
CA LEU A 239 12.95 -16.64 7.19
C LEU A 239 13.71 -17.45 6.14
N THR A 240 14.91 -17.90 6.50
CA THR A 240 15.75 -18.70 5.61
C THR A 240 15.27 -20.14 5.60
N VAL A 241 15.02 -20.71 4.43
CA VAL A 241 14.63 -22.12 4.27
C VAL A 241 15.86 -22.92 3.85
N VAL A 242 16.44 -23.69 4.78
CA VAL A 242 17.63 -24.50 4.51
C VAL A 242 17.23 -25.90 4.09
N ASP A 243 16.62 -26.68 4.97
CA ASP A 243 16.24 -28.07 4.72
C ASP A 243 15.00 -28.50 5.53
N LYS A 244 14.53 -29.72 5.30
CA LYS A 244 13.36 -30.28 6.01
C LYS A 244 13.63 -30.51 7.51
N THR A 245 14.89 -30.70 7.94
CA THR A 245 15.23 -31.04 9.33
C THR A 245 15.22 -29.82 10.25
N SER A 246 15.65 -28.67 9.74
CA SER A 246 15.64 -27.37 10.44
C SER A 246 14.31 -26.61 10.32
N TRP A 247 13.42 -27.02 9.42
CA TRP A 247 12.14 -26.34 9.13
C TRP A 247 11.37 -25.88 10.38
N VAL A 248 11.20 -26.79 11.34
CA VAL A 248 10.38 -26.51 12.54
C VAL A 248 11.02 -25.42 13.41
N SER A 249 12.34 -25.45 13.59
CA SER A 249 13.05 -24.47 14.43
C SER A 249 13.22 -23.12 13.73
N ASP A 250 13.52 -23.15 12.44
CA ASP A 250 14.03 -21.98 11.72
C ASP A 250 12.92 -21.22 10.97
N VAL A 251 11.81 -21.90 10.66
CA VAL A 251 10.72 -21.34 9.86
C VAL A 251 9.39 -21.38 10.61
N GLU A 252 8.92 -22.56 10.97
CA GLU A 252 7.54 -22.74 11.45
C GLU A 252 7.29 -22.08 12.81
N LYS A 253 8.13 -22.36 13.82
CA LYS A 253 7.98 -21.77 15.15
C LYS A 253 8.11 -20.24 15.14
N PRO A 254 9.13 -19.63 14.48
CA PRO A 254 9.23 -18.17 14.40
C PRO A 254 8.03 -17.52 13.70
N ALA A 255 7.55 -18.11 12.60
CA ALA A 255 6.39 -17.63 11.86
C ALA A 255 5.11 -17.65 12.71
N ILE A 256 4.82 -18.78 13.36
CA ILE A 256 3.66 -18.93 14.26
C ILE A 256 3.74 -17.92 15.41
N ARG A 257 4.93 -17.73 16.00
CA ARG A 257 5.12 -16.77 17.09
C ARG A 257 4.81 -15.35 16.62
N MET A 258 5.35 -14.93 15.47
CA MET A 258 5.04 -13.63 14.89
C MET A 258 3.54 -13.49 14.64
N ALA A 259 2.92 -14.46 13.98
CA ALA A 259 1.49 -14.46 13.68
C ALA A 259 0.64 -14.32 14.94
N SER A 260 0.97 -15.09 15.99
CA SER A 260 0.28 -15.07 17.28
C SER A 260 0.46 -13.74 18.00
N ASP A 261 1.69 -13.18 18.01
CA ASP A 261 1.98 -11.89 18.63
C ASP A 261 1.17 -10.77 17.95
N PHE A 262 1.09 -10.77 16.62
CA PHE A 262 0.28 -9.81 15.87
C PHE A 262 -1.22 -10.04 16.06
N TYR A 263 -1.68 -11.29 16.10
CA TYR A 263 -3.09 -11.63 16.36
C TYR A 263 -3.51 -11.18 17.76
N HIS A 264 -2.76 -11.52 18.81
CA HIS A 264 -3.06 -11.11 20.17
C HIS A 264 -2.89 -9.61 20.38
N ALA A 265 -1.88 -8.98 19.78
CA ALA A 265 -1.80 -7.52 19.75
C ALA A 265 -3.02 -6.94 19.03
N SER A 266 -3.53 -7.57 17.97
CA SER A 266 -4.73 -7.10 17.27
C SER A 266 -6.02 -7.27 18.08
N ALA A 267 -6.06 -8.23 19.00
CA ALA A 267 -7.23 -8.59 19.80
C ALA A 267 -7.26 -7.98 21.22
N SER A 268 -6.10 -7.77 21.85
CA SER A 268 -5.98 -7.32 23.26
C SER A 268 -5.47 -5.88 23.39
N ILE A 269 -4.71 -5.42 22.40
CA ILE A 269 -4.51 -4.00 22.19
C ILE A 269 -5.67 -3.64 21.26
N SER A 270 -6.58 -2.76 21.72
CA SER A 270 -7.15 -1.82 20.76
C SER A 270 -5.89 -1.20 20.18
N PHE A 271 -5.43 -1.67 19.01
CA PHE A 271 -4.59 -0.84 18.19
C PHE A 271 -5.45 0.39 18.10
N ARG A 272 -5.08 1.43 18.86
CA ARG A 272 -5.44 2.77 18.49
C ARG A 272 -4.85 2.84 17.10
N PHE A 273 -5.66 2.49 16.12
CA PHE A 273 -5.91 3.33 15.00
C PHE A 273 -4.88 4.45 15.00
N ILE A 274 -3.77 4.23 14.29
CA ILE A 274 -3.19 5.37 13.59
C ILE A 274 -4.23 5.88 12.58
N ASN A 275 -5.20 5.04 12.21
CA ASN A 275 -6.41 5.45 11.51
C ASN A 275 -7.60 5.56 12.43
N GLY A 276 -7.66 6.61 13.27
CA GLY A 276 -8.98 7.15 13.58
C GLY A 276 -9.66 7.56 12.24
N PRO A 277 -10.74 8.35 12.23
CA PRO A 277 -10.84 9.29 11.13
C PRO A 277 -9.44 9.89 10.94
N LYS A 278 -8.82 9.70 9.76
CA LYS A 278 -7.50 10.24 9.46
C LYS A 278 -7.54 11.69 9.96
N PRO A 279 -6.59 12.13 10.80
CA PRO A 279 -6.71 13.44 11.43
C PRO A 279 -6.90 14.49 10.34
N ARG A 280 -7.79 15.45 10.58
CA ARG A 280 -7.97 16.59 9.69
C ARG A 280 -6.68 17.42 9.74
N ILE A 281 -5.97 17.50 8.62
CA ILE A 281 -4.68 18.22 8.54
C ILE A 281 -4.92 19.57 7.85
N LEU A 282 -4.52 20.64 8.52
CA LEU A 282 -4.42 21.97 7.94
C LEU A 282 -2.95 22.25 7.58
N CYS A 283 -2.68 22.51 6.31
CA CYS A 283 -1.42 23.13 5.92
C CYS A 283 -1.58 24.64 5.86
N ILE A 284 -0.65 25.37 6.48
CA ILE A 284 -0.62 26.83 6.39
C ILE A 284 0.55 27.32 5.55
N PHE A 285 0.27 28.35 4.77
CA PHE A 285 1.27 29.19 4.11
C PHE A 285 1.11 30.60 4.67
N GLY A 286 2.17 31.20 5.22
CA GLY A 286 2.06 32.49 5.89
C GLY A 286 3.39 33.18 6.07
N GLY A 287 3.35 34.49 6.30
CA GLY A 287 4.55 35.29 6.51
C GLY A 287 5.34 34.86 7.75
N SER A 288 6.67 34.80 7.61
CA SER A 288 7.61 34.70 8.74
C SER A 288 7.71 36.00 9.54
N SER A 289 7.27 37.12 8.98
CA SER A 289 7.13 38.41 9.68
C SER A 289 5.75 38.56 10.31
N SER A 290 5.67 39.33 11.40
CA SER A 290 4.41 39.66 12.07
C SER A 290 3.56 40.70 11.34
N GLY A 291 4.14 41.38 10.34
CA GLY A 291 3.54 42.58 9.75
C GLY A 291 3.50 43.75 10.73
N ASN A 292 2.85 44.84 10.32
CA ASN A 292 2.76 46.08 11.11
C ASN A 292 1.44 46.17 11.90
N GLU A 293 0.46 45.33 11.56
CA GLU A 293 -0.87 45.36 12.17
C GLU A 293 -1.08 44.12 13.05
N PRO A 294 -1.41 44.29 14.35
CA PRO A 294 -1.61 43.17 15.27
C PRO A 294 -2.70 42.18 14.86
N ALA A 295 -3.65 42.63 14.02
CA ALA A 295 -4.78 41.83 13.56
C ALA A 295 -4.34 40.53 12.85
N HIS A 296 -3.23 40.53 12.11
CA HIS A 296 -2.76 39.34 11.39
C HIS A 296 -2.22 38.24 12.32
N ILE A 297 -1.49 38.64 13.35
CA ILE A 297 -1.03 37.70 14.37
C ILE A 297 -2.23 37.15 15.15
N GLU A 298 -3.20 38.00 15.48
CA GLU A 298 -4.39 37.54 16.19
C GLU A 298 -5.24 36.60 15.34
N ALA A 299 -5.36 36.84 14.03
CA ALA A 299 -6.01 35.92 13.11
C ALA A 299 -5.32 34.53 13.09
N ALA A 300 -3.98 34.49 13.08
CA ALA A 300 -3.22 33.24 13.17
C ALA A 300 -3.46 32.51 14.50
N ARG A 301 -3.49 33.23 15.64
CA ARG A 301 -3.83 32.63 16.94
C ARG A 301 -5.27 32.13 17.00
N SER A 302 -6.21 32.89 16.44
CA SER A 302 -7.62 32.49 16.37
C SER A 302 -7.79 31.22 15.55
N LEU A 303 -7.09 31.11 14.42
CA LEU A 303 -7.07 29.88 13.64
C LEU A 303 -6.48 28.70 14.42
N GLY A 304 -5.45 28.92 15.25
CA GLY A 304 -4.93 27.89 16.15
C GLY A 304 -5.96 27.39 17.16
N ARG A 305 -6.78 28.29 17.74
CA ARG A 305 -7.89 27.93 18.64
C ARG A 305 -8.97 27.14 17.90
N VAL A 306 -9.37 27.59 16.72
CA VAL A 306 -10.36 26.89 15.88
C VAL A 306 -9.87 25.51 15.47
N CYS A 307 -8.58 25.35 15.14
CA CYS A 307 -7.98 24.04 14.87
C CYS A 307 -8.11 23.10 16.07
N HIS A 308 -7.83 23.57 17.29
CA HIS A 308 -8.01 22.78 18.50
C HIS A 308 -9.48 22.35 18.69
N GLU A 309 -10.42 23.29 18.59
CA GLU A 309 -11.86 23.03 18.73
C GLU A 309 -12.37 22.00 17.71
N ASN A 310 -11.78 21.97 16.50
CA ASN A 310 -12.13 21.04 15.43
C ASN A 310 -11.23 19.80 15.37
N SER A 311 -10.42 19.53 16.40
CA SER A 311 -9.50 18.38 16.46
C SER A 311 -8.56 18.26 15.25
N MET A 312 -8.14 19.40 14.70
CA MET A 312 -7.25 19.48 13.54
C MET A 312 -5.78 19.46 13.95
N LYS A 313 -4.94 18.87 13.10
CA LYS A 313 -3.48 18.98 13.19
C LYS A 313 -2.98 20.01 12.19
N LEU A 314 -1.78 20.54 12.45
CA LEU A 314 -1.16 21.58 11.65
C LEU A 314 0.15 21.08 11.03
N VAL A 315 0.29 21.25 9.72
CA VAL A 315 1.58 21.14 9.02
C VAL A 315 1.98 22.50 8.45
N TYR A 316 3.26 22.88 8.56
CA TYR A 316 3.70 24.20 8.14
C TYR A 316 5.20 24.27 7.82
N GLY A 317 5.67 25.43 7.35
CA GLY A 317 7.04 25.68 6.91
C GLY A 317 8.13 25.71 8.00
N GLY A 318 7.80 25.43 9.26
CA GLY A 318 8.76 25.27 10.35
C GLY A 318 9.40 26.57 10.88
N GLY A 319 8.87 27.74 10.51
CA GLY A 319 9.30 29.04 11.06
C GLY A 319 8.87 29.26 12.52
N THR A 320 9.58 30.07 13.28
CA THR A 320 9.28 30.31 14.71
C THR A 320 8.75 31.71 15.00
N THR A 321 8.76 32.58 14.00
CA THR A 321 8.36 33.98 14.06
C THR A 321 7.11 34.24 13.21
N GLY A 322 6.55 35.45 13.33
CA GLY A 322 5.40 35.89 12.54
C GLY A 322 4.15 35.04 12.74
N MET A 323 3.34 34.95 11.68
CA MET A 323 2.07 34.21 11.70
C MET A 323 2.28 32.72 11.90
N MET A 324 3.31 32.15 11.27
CA MET A 324 3.66 30.73 11.39
C MET A 324 3.99 30.35 12.84
N GLY A 325 4.82 31.15 13.52
CA GLY A 325 5.13 30.93 14.93
C GLY A 325 3.92 31.11 15.84
N ALA A 326 3.07 32.11 15.57
CA ALA A 326 1.91 32.42 16.40
C ALA A 326 0.87 31.30 16.43
N ILE A 327 0.48 30.76 15.27
CA ILE A 327 -0.47 29.64 15.21
C ILE A 327 0.14 28.33 15.72
N ALA A 328 1.39 28.02 15.36
CA ALA A 328 2.08 26.81 15.81
C ALA A 328 2.17 26.77 17.33
N SER A 329 2.63 27.86 17.97
CA SER A 329 2.70 27.93 19.43
C SER A 329 1.34 27.86 20.11
N THR A 330 0.34 28.57 19.58
CA THR A 330 -1.04 28.53 20.11
C THR A 330 -1.60 27.11 20.08
N LEU A 331 -1.44 26.38 18.97
CA LEU A 331 -1.98 25.03 18.86
C LEU A 331 -1.23 24.03 19.74
N VAL A 332 0.10 24.18 19.89
CA VAL A 332 0.89 23.36 20.82
C VAL A 332 0.48 23.59 22.26
N GLU A 333 0.24 24.83 22.67
CA GLU A 333 -0.24 25.16 24.03
C GLU A 333 -1.59 24.50 24.34
N LEU A 334 -2.48 24.39 23.35
CA LEU A 334 -3.82 23.83 23.52
C LEU A 334 -3.89 22.31 23.33
N SER A 335 -3.12 21.75 22.40
CA SER A 335 -3.25 20.37 21.91
C SER A 335 -1.98 19.52 22.05
N GLY A 336 -0.89 20.11 22.54
CA GLY A 336 0.40 19.46 22.71
C GLY A 336 1.28 19.46 21.44
N PRO A 337 2.57 19.10 21.58
CA PRO A 337 3.56 19.18 20.51
C PRO A 337 3.30 18.20 19.35
N ASP A 338 2.52 17.14 19.58
CA ASP A 338 2.14 16.16 18.56
C ASP A 338 1.08 16.67 17.57
N ALA A 339 0.42 17.80 17.89
CA ALA A 339 -0.60 18.41 17.05
C ALA A 339 -0.02 19.27 15.91
N VAL A 340 1.28 19.60 15.98
CA VAL A 340 1.95 20.50 15.03
C VAL A 340 3.20 19.85 14.45
N HIS A 341 3.38 19.98 13.14
CA HIS A 341 4.53 19.48 12.41
C HIS A 341 5.13 20.57 11.51
N GLY A 342 6.34 21.04 11.84
CA GLY A 342 7.10 21.98 11.04
C GLY A 342 8.13 21.28 10.14
N ILE A 343 8.09 21.55 8.84
CA ILE A 343 9.05 21.03 7.86
C ILE A 343 9.91 22.18 7.35
N ILE A 344 11.22 22.10 7.56
CA ILE A 344 12.15 23.19 7.22
C ILE A 344 13.39 22.68 6.49
N PRO A 345 13.90 23.36 5.46
CA PRO A 345 15.16 22.99 4.83
C PRO A 345 16.34 23.36 5.72
N GLU A 346 17.41 22.57 5.64
CA GLU A 346 18.65 22.77 6.40
C GLU A 346 19.22 24.19 6.22
N ALA A 347 19.11 24.74 5.00
CA ALA A 347 19.58 26.09 4.68
C ALA A 347 18.90 27.19 5.52
N LEU A 348 17.62 27.04 5.86
CA LEU A 348 16.86 28.05 6.61
C LEU A 348 17.01 27.94 8.13
N LEU A 349 17.51 26.81 8.64
CA LEU A 349 17.81 26.64 10.08
C LEU A 349 18.77 27.71 10.61
N LYS A 350 19.76 28.08 9.80
CA LYS A 350 20.79 29.07 10.15
C LYS A 350 20.23 30.48 10.22
N TYR A 351 19.17 30.78 9.46
CA TYR A 351 18.50 32.08 9.46
C TYR A 351 17.50 32.19 10.62
N GLU A 352 16.70 31.15 10.86
CA GLU A 352 15.79 31.07 12.02
C GLU A 352 16.55 31.23 13.35
N ALA A 353 17.69 30.55 13.52
CA ALA A 353 18.52 30.66 14.72
C ALA A 353 19.08 32.07 14.96
N LYS A 354 19.19 32.91 13.92
CA LYS A 354 19.64 34.31 14.06
C LYS A 354 18.49 35.22 14.50
N GLU A 355 17.30 35.04 13.94
CA GLU A 355 16.12 35.83 14.32
C GLU A 355 15.59 35.48 15.72
N SER A 356 15.74 34.22 16.16
CA SER A 356 15.31 33.77 17.49
C SER A 356 16.30 34.07 18.63
N GLY A 357 17.40 34.78 18.37
CA GLY A 357 18.38 35.18 19.40
C GLY A 357 19.40 34.10 19.80
N GLY A 358 19.72 33.16 18.92
CA GLY A 358 20.67 32.06 19.13
C GLY A 358 20.15 30.72 18.61
N ARG A 359 21.03 29.70 18.47
CA ARG A 359 20.58 28.32 18.15
C ARG A 359 19.64 27.86 19.27
N PRO A 360 18.33 27.70 19.02
CA PRO A 360 17.45 27.23 20.07
C PRO A 360 17.86 25.80 20.39
N LYS A 361 18.07 25.49 21.68
CA LYS A 361 18.20 24.10 22.14
C LYS A 361 16.95 23.34 21.68
N ASP A 362 17.05 22.04 21.41
CA ASP A 362 15.90 21.24 20.93
C ASP A 362 14.65 21.38 21.81
N SER A 363 14.84 21.66 23.12
CA SER A 363 13.75 21.95 24.06
C SER A 363 12.97 23.24 23.77
N ALA A 364 13.58 24.26 23.16
CA ALA A 364 12.92 25.52 22.84
C ALA A 364 12.04 25.42 21.58
N TYR A 365 12.30 24.45 20.71
CA TYR A 365 11.44 24.16 19.54
C TYR A 365 10.20 23.34 19.89
N ALA A 366 10.19 22.65 21.03
CA ALA A 366 9.03 21.88 21.48
C ALA A 366 7.76 22.76 21.57
N ARG A 367 7.90 24.07 21.80
CA ARG A 367 6.77 25.04 21.80
C ARG A 367 6.14 25.25 20.43
N TYR A 368 6.75 24.76 19.34
CA TYR A 368 6.24 24.86 17.97
C TYR A 368 5.97 23.48 17.33
N GLY A 369 6.03 22.42 18.12
CA GLY A 369 5.69 21.07 17.70
C GLY A 369 6.87 20.26 17.17
N LYS A 370 6.55 19.17 16.49
CA LYS A 370 7.52 18.30 15.83
C LYS A 370 8.21 19.02 14.68
N ARG A 371 9.46 18.63 14.41
CA ARG A 371 10.24 19.23 13.35
C ARG A 371 10.91 18.18 12.47
N THR A 372 10.77 18.34 11.16
CA THR A 372 11.51 17.57 10.15
C THR A 372 12.42 18.50 9.38
N VAL A 373 13.71 18.16 9.31
CA VAL A 373 14.70 18.89 8.52
C VAL A 373 14.87 18.19 7.17
N VAL A 374 14.76 18.95 6.09
CA VAL A 374 14.91 18.45 4.71
C VAL A 374 16.08 19.11 3.99
N GLN A 375 16.50 18.54 2.87
CA GLN A 375 17.63 19.07 2.10
C GLN A 375 17.29 20.37 1.36
N ASP A 376 16.10 20.44 0.75
CA ASP A 376 15.74 21.51 -0.19
C ASP A 376 14.27 21.96 -0.06
N MET A 377 13.94 23.08 -0.73
CA MET A 377 12.59 23.67 -0.70
C MET A 377 11.53 22.83 -1.41
N HIS A 378 11.86 22.10 -2.48
CA HIS A 378 10.90 21.26 -3.19
C HIS A 378 10.47 20.07 -2.33
N THR A 379 11.45 19.41 -1.69
CA THR A 379 11.20 18.35 -0.72
C THR A 379 10.35 18.84 0.44
N ARG A 380 10.59 20.07 0.94
CA ARG A 380 9.75 20.69 1.98
C ARG A 380 8.29 20.78 1.53
N LYS A 381 8.02 21.43 0.39
CA LYS A 381 6.64 21.65 -0.08
C LYS A 381 5.94 20.33 -0.38
N ARG A 382 6.62 19.41 -1.05
CA ARG A 382 6.09 18.08 -1.35
C ARG A 382 5.66 17.34 -0.09
N LEU A 383 6.47 17.34 0.98
CA LEU A 383 6.09 16.68 2.23
C LEU A 383 4.92 17.39 2.92
N MET A 384 4.91 18.73 2.96
CA MET A 384 3.79 19.50 3.54
C MET A 384 2.47 19.19 2.81
N ILE A 385 2.50 19.16 1.48
CA ILE A 385 1.34 18.86 0.63
C ILE A 385 0.91 17.40 0.79
N GLN A 386 1.86 16.46 0.81
CA GLN A 386 1.58 15.04 0.99
C GLN A 386 0.88 14.77 2.33
N GLU A 387 1.25 15.43 3.42
CA GLU A 387 0.58 15.25 4.72
C GLU A 387 -0.90 15.65 4.68
N VAL A 388 -1.25 16.67 3.91
CA VAL A 388 -2.65 17.08 3.72
C VAL A 388 -3.40 16.10 2.82
N ILE A 389 -2.77 15.65 1.73
CA ILE A 389 -3.34 14.66 0.82
C ILE A 389 -3.57 13.33 1.55
N ASP A 390 -2.68 12.95 2.46
CA ASP A 390 -2.80 11.74 3.27
C ASP A 390 -3.77 11.90 4.45
N GLY A 391 -4.13 13.14 4.80
CA GLY A 391 -5.05 13.51 5.88
C GLY A 391 -6.51 13.08 5.65
N GLY A 392 -7.36 13.25 6.67
CA GLY A 392 -8.77 12.88 6.59
C GLY A 392 -9.63 13.85 5.81
N GLU A 393 -10.93 13.59 5.78
CA GLU A 393 -11.91 14.52 5.24
C GLU A 393 -11.84 15.89 5.96
N GLY A 394 -12.06 16.97 5.22
CA GLY A 394 -11.87 18.34 5.70
C GLY A 394 -10.40 18.81 5.76
N SER A 395 -9.41 17.96 5.42
CA SER A 395 -8.02 18.41 5.30
C SER A 395 -7.85 19.35 4.11
N GLY A 396 -6.98 20.34 4.25
CA GLY A 396 -6.68 21.26 3.16
C GLY A 396 -5.67 22.34 3.51
N PHE A 397 -5.66 23.37 2.68
CA PHE A 397 -4.62 24.40 2.65
C PHE A 397 -5.20 25.76 2.97
N VAL A 398 -4.45 26.58 3.71
CA VAL A 398 -4.82 27.97 3.93
C VAL A 398 -3.64 28.93 3.75
N GLY A 399 -3.86 29.98 2.96
CA GLY A 399 -2.98 31.14 2.88
C GLY A 399 -3.35 32.17 3.95
N LEU A 400 -2.40 32.53 4.81
CA LEU A 400 -2.47 33.67 5.73
C LEU A 400 -1.83 34.90 5.09
N SER A 401 -1.89 36.06 5.74
CA SER A 401 -1.16 37.24 5.27
C SER A 401 0.33 36.91 5.08
N GLY A 402 0.95 37.47 4.04
CA GLY A 402 2.29 37.03 3.65
C GLY A 402 2.76 37.66 2.33
N GLY A 403 4.01 37.37 1.97
CA GLY A 403 4.64 37.87 0.76
C GLY A 403 4.75 36.81 -0.33
N TYR A 404 5.79 36.91 -1.16
CA TYR A 404 6.00 36.02 -2.32
C TYR A 404 5.98 34.53 -1.96
N GLY A 405 6.63 34.12 -0.87
CA GLY A 405 6.65 32.71 -0.48
C GLY A 405 5.26 32.16 -0.18
N THR A 406 4.41 32.95 0.47
CA THR A 406 3.02 32.54 0.76
C THR A 406 2.18 32.40 -0.50
N LEU A 407 2.30 33.36 -1.43
CA LEU A 407 1.57 33.28 -2.70
C LEU A 407 2.07 32.14 -3.57
N GLU A 408 3.38 31.90 -3.60
CA GLU A 408 3.97 30.84 -4.40
C GLU A 408 3.53 29.45 -3.92
N GLU A 409 3.57 29.19 -2.60
CA GLU A 409 3.07 27.94 -2.02
C GLU A 409 1.54 27.79 -2.22
N LEU A 410 0.78 28.87 -2.09
CA LEU A 410 -0.68 28.86 -2.29
C LEU A 410 -1.07 28.59 -3.76
N PHE A 411 -0.44 29.27 -4.72
CA PHE A 411 -0.74 29.08 -6.14
C PHE A 411 -0.30 27.71 -6.64
N GLU A 412 0.75 27.12 -6.06
CA GLU A 412 1.14 25.74 -6.37
C GLU A 412 0.02 24.76 -6.05
N VAL A 413 -0.57 24.81 -4.84
CA VAL A 413 -1.68 23.91 -4.47
C VAL A 413 -2.98 24.20 -5.23
N ILE A 414 -3.24 25.46 -5.62
CA ILE A 414 -4.37 25.79 -6.50
C ILE A 414 -4.18 25.13 -7.87
N THR A 415 -2.99 25.27 -8.44
CA THR A 415 -2.65 24.70 -9.75
C THR A 415 -2.69 23.17 -9.70
N TRP A 416 -2.20 22.55 -8.63
CA TRP A 416 -2.25 21.10 -8.45
C TRP A 416 -3.67 20.57 -8.29
N HIS A 417 -4.58 21.34 -7.66
CA HIS A 417 -6.00 21.01 -7.66
C HIS A 417 -6.59 21.06 -9.08
N GLN A 418 -6.31 22.13 -9.83
CA GLN A 418 -6.77 22.29 -11.22
C GLN A 418 -6.29 21.15 -12.13
N LEU A 419 -5.07 20.67 -11.89
CA LEU A 419 -4.44 19.55 -12.59
C LEU A 419 -4.89 18.16 -12.11
N GLY A 420 -5.76 18.08 -11.10
CA GLY A 420 -6.26 16.81 -10.58
C GLY A 420 -5.25 16.02 -9.73
N ILE A 421 -4.13 16.63 -9.31
CA ILE A 421 -3.13 15.99 -8.43
C ILE A 421 -3.71 15.79 -7.03
N HIS A 422 -4.57 16.70 -6.57
CA HIS A 422 -5.35 16.55 -5.35
C HIS A 422 -6.73 17.20 -5.47
N ASP A 423 -7.60 16.90 -4.51
CA ASP A 423 -8.99 17.37 -4.40
C ASP A 423 -9.26 18.05 -3.04
N ARG A 424 -8.19 18.40 -2.31
CA ARG A 424 -8.27 19.05 -0.99
C ARG A 424 -8.69 20.51 -1.12
N GLY A 425 -9.44 21.00 -0.12
CA GLY A 425 -9.93 22.38 -0.08
C GLY A 425 -8.78 23.39 0.05
N VAL A 426 -8.92 24.53 -0.60
CA VAL A 426 -7.94 25.63 -0.56
C VAL A 426 -8.66 26.91 -0.13
N CYS A 427 -8.15 27.55 0.91
CA CYS A 427 -8.73 28.76 1.48
C CYS A 427 -7.70 29.90 1.55
N LEU A 428 -8.17 31.13 1.38
CA LEU A 428 -7.43 32.35 1.64
C LEU A 428 -8.07 33.06 2.85
N LEU A 429 -7.32 33.21 3.95
CA LEU A 429 -7.79 33.98 5.11
C LEU A 429 -7.49 35.47 4.91
N ASN A 430 -8.47 36.20 4.37
CA ASN A 430 -8.38 37.61 4.06
C ASN A 430 -8.63 38.48 5.30
N THR A 431 -7.63 38.56 6.18
CA THR A 431 -7.68 39.36 7.41
C THR A 431 -7.56 40.84 7.08
N GLY A 432 -8.54 41.66 7.48
CA GLY A 432 -8.48 43.11 7.33
C GLY A 432 -8.41 43.61 5.88
N GLY A 433 -8.83 42.79 4.90
CA GLY A 433 -8.75 43.13 3.48
C GLY A 433 -7.34 43.01 2.87
N PHE A 434 -6.40 42.35 3.56
CA PHE A 434 -5.00 42.20 3.11
C PHE A 434 -4.87 41.67 1.68
N PHE A 435 -5.79 40.80 1.25
CA PHE A 435 -5.79 40.19 -0.07
C PHE A 435 -6.86 40.75 -1.02
N ASP A 436 -7.52 41.87 -0.72
CA ASP A 436 -8.57 42.44 -1.58
C ASP A 436 -8.07 42.65 -3.02
N GLY A 437 -6.86 43.19 -3.18
CA GLY A 437 -6.26 43.35 -4.51
C GLY A 437 -6.00 42.04 -5.24
N LEU A 438 -5.72 40.94 -4.53
CA LEU A 438 -5.57 39.60 -5.13
C LEU A 438 -6.92 39.03 -5.55
N VAL A 439 -7.96 39.22 -4.73
CA VAL A 439 -9.33 38.80 -5.01
C VAL A 439 -9.88 39.55 -6.22
N ASP A 440 -9.66 40.86 -6.29
CA ASP A 440 -10.02 41.69 -7.45
C ASP A 440 -9.28 41.24 -8.72
N TRP A 441 -7.99 40.93 -8.60
CA TRP A 441 -7.20 40.39 -9.72
C TRP A 441 -7.76 39.06 -10.22
N LEU A 442 -8.11 38.12 -9.32
CA LEU A 442 -8.74 36.86 -9.71
C LEU A 442 -10.05 37.09 -10.45
N GLY A 443 -10.89 38.01 -9.96
CA GLY A 443 -12.13 38.41 -10.63
C GLY A 443 -11.89 38.93 -12.05
N ASN A 444 -10.84 39.75 -12.25
CA ASN A 444 -10.46 40.23 -13.57
C ASN A 444 -9.94 39.10 -14.47
N VAL A 445 -9.09 38.20 -13.98
CA VAL A 445 -8.56 37.07 -14.78
C VAL A 445 -9.67 36.13 -15.24
N VAL A 446 -10.69 35.89 -14.39
CA VAL A 446 -11.90 35.15 -14.74
C VAL A 446 -12.73 35.92 -15.78
N GLN A 447 -12.95 37.21 -15.58
CA GLN A 447 -13.69 38.06 -16.53
C GLN A 447 -13.01 38.10 -17.92
N LYS A 448 -11.68 38.06 -17.95
CA LYS A 448 -10.88 38.01 -19.18
C LYS A 448 -10.76 36.61 -19.79
N GLY A 449 -11.35 35.59 -19.15
CA GLY A 449 -11.44 34.22 -19.68
C GLY A 449 -10.15 33.41 -19.58
N PHE A 450 -9.20 33.82 -18.75
CA PHE A 450 -7.97 33.05 -18.52
C PHE A 450 -8.16 31.92 -17.49
N ILE A 451 -9.19 32.03 -16.64
CA ILE A 451 -9.59 31.01 -15.67
C ILE A 451 -11.11 30.79 -15.82
N GLY A 452 -11.54 29.52 -15.93
CA GLY A 452 -12.96 29.17 -15.93
C GLY A 452 -13.60 29.32 -14.55
N LEU A 453 -14.93 29.47 -14.48
CA LEU A 453 -15.63 29.64 -13.20
C LEU A 453 -15.43 28.46 -12.24
N GLU A 454 -15.33 27.24 -12.77
CA GLU A 454 -15.06 26.03 -11.98
C GLU A 454 -13.66 26.04 -11.37
N ASP A 455 -12.64 26.38 -12.17
CA ASP A 455 -11.25 26.48 -11.70
C ASP A 455 -11.08 27.65 -10.71
N ALA A 456 -11.82 28.74 -10.87
CA ALA A 456 -11.81 29.86 -9.93
C ALA A 456 -12.41 29.50 -8.56
N ALA A 457 -13.38 28.57 -8.53
CA ALA A 457 -14.02 28.11 -7.29
C ALA A 457 -13.12 27.21 -6.41
N ILE A 458 -11.96 26.81 -6.91
CA ILE A 458 -10.94 26.07 -6.15
C ILE A 458 -10.48 26.90 -4.94
N LEU A 459 -10.27 28.20 -5.12
CA LEU A 459 -9.84 29.10 -4.05
C LEU A 459 -11.03 29.74 -3.34
N ASN A 460 -11.27 29.32 -2.10
CA ASN A 460 -12.30 29.89 -1.25
C ASN A 460 -11.74 31.04 -0.40
N ILE A 461 -12.54 32.05 -0.08
CA ILE A 461 -12.10 33.21 0.70
C ILE A 461 -12.86 33.25 2.02
N ALA A 462 -12.13 33.31 3.12
CA ALA A 462 -12.67 33.48 4.46
C ALA A 462 -12.14 34.78 5.08
N SER A 463 -12.97 35.49 5.85
CA SER A 463 -12.56 36.67 6.63
C SER A 463 -12.32 36.33 8.12
N THR A 464 -12.62 35.10 8.54
CA THR A 464 -12.54 34.62 9.92
C THR A 464 -11.95 33.22 9.99
N ALA A 465 -11.41 32.84 11.15
CA ALA A 465 -10.84 31.53 11.38
C ALA A 465 -11.88 30.40 11.23
N GLU A 466 -13.11 30.62 11.72
CA GLU A 466 -14.23 29.67 11.60
C GLU A 466 -14.68 29.53 10.15
N GLY A 467 -14.57 30.62 9.37
CA GLY A 467 -14.82 30.61 7.93
C GLY A 467 -13.85 29.68 7.19
N VAL A 468 -12.58 29.61 7.60
CA VAL A 468 -11.59 28.71 6.99
C VAL A 468 -12.05 27.26 7.08
N VAL A 469 -12.50 26.81 8.24
CA VAL A 469 -12.98 25.43 8.43
C VAL A 469 -14.14 25.10 7.47
N LYS A 470 -15.08 26.03 7.31
CA LYS A 470 -16.21 25.88 6.37
C LYS A 470 -15.74 25.81 4.91
N CYS A 471 -14.78 26.65 4.52
CA CYS A 471 -14.20 26.63 3.19
C CYS A 471 -13.53 25.29 2.86
N LEU A 472 -12.87 24.68 3.84
CA LEU A 472 -12.19 23.39 3.66
C LEU A 472 -13.13 22.19 3.59
N ASP A 473 -14.33 22.30 4.17
CA ASP A 473 -15.38 21.28 4.08
C ASP A 473 -16.17 21.37 2.76
N HIS A 474 -16.06 22.50 2.05
CA HIS A 474 -16.66 22.67 0.74
C HIS A 474 -15.84 21.96 -0.34
N LYS A 475 -16.41 20.88 -0.92
CA LYS A 475 -15.84 20.23 -2.10
C LYS A 475 -16.38 20.91 -3.36
N PRO A 476 -15.52 21.41 -4.26
CA PRO A 476 -15.98 21.92 -5.54
C PRO A 476 -16.70 20.80 -6.31
N SER A 477 -17.74 21.16 -7.07
CA SER A 477 -18.58 20.21 -7.81
C SER A 477 -17.85 19.51 -8.97
N PHE A 478 -16.64 19.94 -9.29
CA PHE A 478 -15.83 19.48 -10.40
C PHE A 478 -14.38 19.25 -9.94
N SER A 479 -13.79 18.12 -10.35
CA SER A 479 -12.37 17.78 -10.11
C SER A 479 -11.85 16.96 -11.27
N ARG A 480 -10.69 17.32 -11.83
CA ARG A 480 -10.00 16.56 -12.89
C ARG A 480 -9.18 15.38 -12.36
N LYS A 481 -9.37 15.02 -11.09
CA LYS A 481 -8.60 13.95 -10.43
C LYS A 481 -8.89 12.61 -11.12
N GLY A 482 -7.83 11.99 -11.63
CA GLY A 482 -7.92 10.74 -12.40
C GLY A 482 -8.10 10.92 -13.92
N GLU A 483 -8.18 12.15 -14.43
CA GLU A 483 -8.21 12.42 -15.88
C GLU A 483 -6.82 12.47 -16.52
N LEU A 484 -5.78 12.73 -15.71
CA LEU A 484 -4.40 12.90 -16.16
C LEU A 484 -3.49 11.90 -15.44
N ASP A 485 -2.77 11.10 -16.22
CA ASP A 485 -1.73 10.19 -15.72
C ASP A 485 -0.43 10.96 -15.49
N TRP A 486 -0.21 11.37 -14.25
CA TRP A 486 1.05 11.96 -13.79
C TRP A 486 2.05 10.82 -13.49
N VAL A 487 2.86 10.44 -14.49
CA VAL A 487 3.93 9.42 -14.37
C VAL A 487 5.11 9.92 -13.55
#